data_AF-A0AB38X254-F1
#
_entry.id   AF-A0AB38X254-F1
#
_cell.length_a   1.000
_cell.length_b   1.000
_cell.length_c   1.000
_cell.angle_alpha   90.00
_cell.angle_beta   90.00
_cell.angle_gamma   90.00
#
_symmetry.space_group_name_H-M   'P 1'
#
loop_
_entity.id
_entity.type
_entity.pdbx_description
1 polymer ?
#
loop_
_entity_poly.entity_id
_entity_poly.type
_entity_poly.pdbx_seq_one_letter_code
_entity_poly.pdbx_strand_id
1 'polypeptide(L)'
;MRKFLLKSGLIGVGAWWSYRWLSQRTAVKVPLNHRRTGVPYTTTPTLFIPGWGGNAWTYNGLLRWLARHGYGHQVMTIVVDRRGQLRVQGDWSMQADNPLIQVLFAHPFTRDYQQQIAWLTTVLRELKSHTQVATYNMVAHSWGGSAAVNQLVRQGGTTDLPRLNRLVLLGAPVNEATPTKPDAMYERLTATKQNLTAITPGIIHNVYGLLAGRLTDGEVPVHQITALRAVVRNSPLQYREHPVPGIGHGRLHSAPQMWQLIAHLLWSPNQGFN
;
A
#
# COMPACT_ATOMS: atom_id res chain seq x y z
N MET A 1 -49.51 -12.02 30.75
CA MET A 1 -48.37 -12.54 29.95
C MET A 1 -47.49 -11.37 29.50
N ARG A 2 -46.27 -11.26 30.02
CA ARG A 2 -45.30 -10.18 29.72
C ARG A 2 -44.65 -10.44 28.35
N LYS A 3 -44.76 -9.48 27.42
CA LYS A 3 -43.96 -9.43 26.19
C LYS A 3 -42.50 -9.08 26.55
N PHE A 4 -41.58 -10.02 26.33
CA PHE A 4 -40.15 -9.74 26.36
C PHE A 4 -39.76 -9.00 25.07
N LEU A 5 -39.37 -7.73 25.21
CA LEU A 5 -38.66 -6.99 24.15
C LEU A 5 -37.25 -7.58 23.99
N LEU A 6 -36.89 -7.93 22.75
CA LEU A 6 -35.52 -8.26 22.36
C LEU A 6 -34.58 -7.09 22.65
N LYS A 7 -33.68 -7.27 23.62
CA LYS A 7 -32.46 -6.46 23.80
C LYS A 7 -31.32 -7.08 22.99
N SER A 8 -31.35 -6.97 21.67
CA SER A 8 -30.26 -7.44 20.78
C SER A 8 -29.53 -6.31 20.03
N GLY A 9 -29.93 -5.04 20.21
CA GLY A 9 -29.31 -3.90 19.50
C GLY A 9 -28.04 -3.30 20.13
N LEU A 10 -27.83 -3.44 21.45
CA LEU A 10 -26.77 -2.70 22.17
C LEU A 10 -25.42 -3.43 22.25
N ILE A 11 -25.41 -4.77 22.24
CA ILE A 11 -24.18 -5.57 22.35
C ILE A 11 -23.35 -5.50 21.06
N GLY A 12 -24.01 -5.44 19.90
CA GLY A 12 -23.35 -5.33 18.60
C GLY A 12 -22.66 -3.98 18.37
N VAL A 13 -23.24 -2.89 18.88
CA VAL A 13 -22.68 -1.54 18.72
C VAL A 13 -21.43 -1.39 19.57
N GLY A 14 -21.46 -1.79 20.85
CA GLY A 14 -20.29 -1.75 21.74
C GLY A 14 -19.11 -2.58 21.21
N ALA A 15 -19.37 -3.83 20.81
CA ALA A 15 -18.35 -4.71 20.23
C ALA A 15 -17.77 -4.17 18.91
N TRP A 16 -18.60 -3.57 18.05
CA TRP A 16 -18.16 -2.95 16.81
C TRP A 16 -17.31 -1.70 17.05
N TRP A 17 -17.67 -0.83 18.00
CA TRP A 17 -16.85 0.32 18.39
C TRP A 17 -15.53 -0.10 19.03
N SER A 18 -15.53 -1.10 19.90
CA SER A 18 -14.31 -1.68 20.48
C SER A 18 -13.41 -2.29 19.42
N TYR A 19 -13.97 -3.08 18.48
CA TYR A 19 -13.22 -3.63 17.35
C TYR A 19 -12.64 -2.52 16.48
N ARG A 20 -13.42 -1.49 16.15
CA ARG A 20 -12.94 -0.35 15.35
C ARG A 20 -11.81 0.41 16.03
N TRP A 21 -11.94 0.64 17.32
CA TRP A 21 -10.93 1.33 18.10
C TRP A 21 -9.65 0.50 18.23
N LEU A 22 -9.76 -0.81 18.49
CA LEU A 22 -8.60 -1.72 18.59
C LEU A 22 -7.92 -1.97 17.24
N SER A 23 -8.67 -2.09 16.15
CA SER A 23 -8.12 -2.34 14.81
C SER A 23 -7.40 -1.13 14.21
N GLN A 24 -7.70 0.08 14.70
CA GLN A 24 -6.97 1.31 14.36
C GLN A 24 -5.81 1.60 15.32
N ARG A 25 -5.70 0.87 16.44
CA ARG A 25 -4.53 0.95 17.31
C ARG A 25 -3.34 0.33 16.61
N THR A 26 -2.39 1.19 16.30
CA THR A 26 -1.10 0.80 15.78
C THR A 26 -0.36 0.02 16.85
N ALA A 27 0.41 -0.98 16.43
CA ALA A 27 1.28 -1.67 17.37
C ALA A 27 2.30 -0.68 17.97
N VAL A 28 2.85 -1.02 19.14
CA VAL A 28 3.99 -0.29 19.68
C VAL A 28 5.08 -0.20 18.61
N LYS A 29 5.47 1.03 18.27
CA LYS A 29 6.53 1.32 17.29
C LYS A 29 7.84 0.75 17.84
N VAL A 30 8.48 -0.10 17.06
CA VAL A 30 9.77 -0.70 17.43
C VAL A 30 10.88 0.21 16.90
N PRO A 31 11.80 0.70 17.75
CA PRO A 31 12.90 1.56 17.30
C PRO A 31 13.89 0.80 16.41
N LEU A 32 14.63 1.55 15.59
CA LEU A 32 15.74 1.02 14.82
C LEU A 32 16.99 0.93 15.72
N ASN A 33 17.24 -0.25 16.29
CA ASN A 33 18.35 -0.44 17.24
C ASN A 33 19.70 -0.67 16.57
N HIS A 34 19.73 -0.99 15.27
CA HIS A 34 20.94 -1.15 14.48
C HIS A 34 20.65 -0.91 13.00
N ARG A 35 21.70 -0.56 12.25
CA ARG A 35 21.67 -0.47 10.79
C ARG A 35 22.29 -1.73 10.19
N ARG A 36 21.60 -2.33 9.22
CA ARG A 36 22.01 -3.47 8.43
C ARG A 36 23.04 -3.07 7.37
N THR A 37 24.12 -3.83 7.27
CA THR A 37 25.13 -3.66 6.23
C THR A 37 24.53 -3.85 4.83
N GLY A 38 24.92 -3.00 3.88
CA GLY A 38 24.45 -3.07 2.49
C GLY A 38 23.05 -2.49 2.25
N VAL A 39 22.40 -1.94 3.26
CA VAL A 39 21.14 -1.18 3.14
C VAL A 39 21.45 0.32 3.11
N PRO A 40 21.02 1.07 2.09
CA PRO A 40 21.09 2.53 2.13
C PRO A 40 20.04 3.08 3.10
N TYR A 41 20.43 4.05 3.94
CA TYR A 41 19.52 4.76 4.84
C TYR A 41 19.30 6.16 4.33
N THR A 42 18.05 6.48 4.03
CA THR A 42 17.66 7.77 3.45
C THR A 42 16.49 8.37 4.21
N THR A 43 16.20 9.63 3.91
CA THR A 43 14.97 10.30 4.35
C THR A 43 13.77 9.96 3.46
N THR A 44 13.88 9.05 2.49
CA THR A 44 12.74 8.65 1.64
C THR A 44 11.82 7.73 2.46
N PRO A 45 10.61 8.18 2.85
CA PRO A 45 9.71 7.33 3.61
C PRO A 45 9.13 6.21 2.76
N THR A 46 8.77 5.11 3.40
CA THR A 46 8.01 4.02 2.79
C THR A 46 6.60 4.00 3.37
N LEU A 47 5.61 4.28 2.53
CA LEU A 47 4.19 4.24 2.91
C LEU A 47 3.65 2.81 2.77
N PHE A 48 2.87 2.37 3.76
CA PHE A 48 2.22 1.05 3.75
C PHE A 48 0.71 1.23 3.65
N ILE A 49 0.14 0.82 2.52
CA ILE A 49 -1.27 1.01 2.16
C ILE A 49 -2.01 -0.33 2.19
N PRO A 50 -2.99 -0.53 3.09
CA PRO A 50 -3.74 -1.77 3.18
C PRO A 50 -4.79 -1.88 2.07
N GLY A 51 -5.25 -3.11 1.81
CA GLY A 51 -6.39 -3.37 0.92
C GLY A 51 -7.75 -3.06 1.55
N TRP A 52 -8.82 -3.43 0.84
CA TRP A 52 -10.21 -3.29 1.32
C TRP A 52 -10.41 -3.99 2.66
N GLY A 53 -11.10 -3.32 3.60
CA GLY A 53 -11.29 -3.82 4.96
C GLY A 53 -10.01 -3.90 5.82
N GLY A 54 -8.85 -3.55 5.27
CA GLY A 54 -7.58 -3.60 5.98
C GLY A 54 -7.44 -2.53 7.06
N ASN A 55 -6.55 -2.78 8.01
CA ASN A 55 -6.39 -1.97 9.22
C ASN A 55 -4.93 -2.05 9.73
N ALA A 56 -4.65 -1.61 10.95
CA ALA A 56 -3.29 -1.58 11.47
C ALA A 56 -2.62 -2.97 11.46
N TRP A 57 -3.39 -4.04 11.66
CA TRP A 57 -2.85 -5.39 11.75
C TRP A 57 -2.27 -5.90 10.43
N THR A 58 -2.71 -5.37 9.29
CA THR A 58 -2.23 -5.76 7.95
C THR A 58 -0.70 -5.72 7.85
N TYR A 59 -0.07 -4.65 8.38
CA TYR A 59 1.38 -4.44 8.27
C TYR A 59 2.12 -4.42 9.61
N ASN A 60 1.45 -4.47 10.76
CA ASN A 60 2.11 -4.46 12.07
C ASN A 60 3.22 -5.53 12.19
N GLY A 61 3.00 -6.73 11.64
CA GLY A 61 4.01 -7.79 11.60
C GLY A 61 5.26 -7.39 10.80
N LEU A 62 5.05 -6.97 9.54
CA LEU A 62 6.10 -6.52 8.64
C LEU A 62 6.88 -5.33 9.20
N LEU A 63 6.20 -4.31 9.72
CA LEU A 63 6.84 -3.09 10.25
C LEU A 63 7.77 -3.41 11.43
N ARG A 64 7.34 -4.28 12.35
CA ARG A 64 8.20 -4.76 13.45
C ARG A 64 9.35 -5.61 12.95
N TRP A 65 9.11 -6.45 11.96
CA TRP A 65 10.15 -7.28 11.35
C TRP A 65 11.23 -6.40 10.70
N LEU A 66 10.84 -5.39 9.92
CA LEU A 66 11.75 -4.43 9.28
C LEU A 66 12.63 -3.70 10.30
N ALA A 67 12.03 -3.20 11.39
CA ALA A 67 12.78 -2.52 12.47
C ALA A 67 13.79 -3.45 13.15
N ARG A 68 13.36 -4.68 13.51
CA ARG A 68 14.22 -5.66 14.18
C ARG A 68 15.36 -6.18 13.31
N HIS A 69 15.20 -6.17 11.98
CA HIS A 69 16.23 -6.60 11.03
C HIS A 69 17.05 -5.44 10.47
N GLY A 70 16.85 -4.23 11.02
CA GLY A 70 17.64 -3.05 10.71
C GLY A 70 17.25 -2.34 9.42
N TYR A 71 16.16 -2.68 8.72
CA TYR A 71 15.85 -2.05 7.42
C TYR A 71 15.34 -0.61 7.53
N GLY A 72 14.61 -0.32 8.61
CA GLY A 72 13.98 0.97 8.88
C GLY A 72 12.92 0.81 9.98
N HIS A 73 12.38 1.91 10.51
CA HIS A 73 11.42 1.85 11.61
C HIS A 73 10.21 2.77 11.39
N GLN A 74 9.11 2.43 12.04
CA GLN A 74 7.88 3.20 11.94
C GLN A 74 7.98 4.51 12.71
N VAL A 75 7.92 5.63 12.00
CA VAL A 75 7.97 6.97 12.58
C VAL A 75 6.56 7.53 12.80
N MET A 76 5.63 7.27 11.88
CA MET A 76 4.27 7.80 11.95
C MET A 76 3.20 6.81 11.48
N THR A 77 1.97 7.09 11.93
CA THR A 77 0.74 6.55 11.39
C THR A 77 -0.14 7.68 10.94
N ILE A 78 -0.64 7.62 9.71
CA ILE A 78 -1.59 8.59 9.18
C ILE A 78 -2.94 7.90 9.03
N VAL A 79 -3.94 8.39 9.76
CA VAL A 79 -5.32 7.91 9.65
C VAL A 79 -6.12 8.90 8.81
N VAL A 80 -6.70 8.45 7.71
CA VAL A 80 -7.54 9.26 6.84
C VAL A 80 -9.01 8.99 7.15
N ASP A 81 -9.77 10.05 7.46
CA ASP A 81 -11.19 9.93 7.72
C ASP A 81 -12.03 9.82 6.42
N ARG A 82 -13.36 9.74 6.57
CA ARG A 82 -14.27 9.60 5.41
C ARG A 82 -14.24 10.81 4.47
N ARG A 83 -13.92 11.99 4.99
CA ARG A 83 -13.88 13.28 4.27
C ARG A 83 -12.47 13.57 3.72
N GLY A 84 -11.49 12.73 4.00
CA GLY A 84 -10.10 12.94 3.62
C GLY A 84 -9.28 13.74 4.62
N GLN A 85 -9.82 14.05 5.81
CA GLN A 85 -9.03 14.71 6.86
C GLN A 85 -8.02 13.73 7.46
N LEU A 86 -6.83 14.25 7.74
CA LEU A 86 -5.71 13.45 8.24
C LEU A 86 -5.57 13.60 9.74
N ARG A 87 -5.39 12.47 10.43
CA ARG A 87 -4.92 12.42 11.81
C ARG A 87 -3.56 11.73 11.84
N VAL A 88 -2.51 12.50 12.05
CA VAL A 88 -1.13 12.03 12.10
C VAL A 88 -0.77 11.67 13.55
N GLN A 89 -0.12 10.52 13.75
CA GLN A 89 0.34 10.04 15.06
C GLN A 89 1.81 9.66 15.01
N GLY A 90 2.61 10.27 15.88
CA GLY A 90 4.06 10.16 15.88
C GLY A 90 4.73 11.41 15.38
N ASP A 91 6.04 11.35 15.35
CA ASP A 91 6.89 12.43 14.91
C ASP A 91 8.06 11.82 14.12
N TRP A 92 8.56 12.59 13.17
CA TRP A 92 9.71 12.21 12.37
C TRP A 92 10.64 13.42 12.23
N SER A 93 11.79 13.33 12.89
CA SER A 93 12.85 14.35 12.90
C SER A 93 13.61 14.48 11.56
N MET A 94 13.07 13.96 10.46
CA MET A 94 13.75 13.87 9.15
C MET A 94 15.08 13.11 9.18
N GLN A 95 15.29 12.26 10.19
CA GLN A 95 16.45 11.39 10.26
C GLN A 95 16.44 10.37 9.11
N ALA A 96 17.60 10.19 8.48
CA ALA A 96 17.81 9.23 7.41
C ALA A 96 17.93 7.81 7.96
N ASP A 97 16.79 7.20 8.31
CA ASP A 97 16.68 5.85 8.89
C ASP A 97 15.63 4.98 8.17
N ASN A 98 15.35 5.28 6.90
CA ASN A 98 14.29 4.63 6.11
C ASN A 98 12.93 4.66 6.85
N PRO A 99 12.34 5.85 7.00
CA PRO A 99 11.16 6.05 7.81
C PRO A 99 9.97 5.27 7.26
N LEU A 100 9.29 4.49 8.10
CA LEU A 100 8.11 3.73 7.72
C LEU A 100 6.85 4.47 8.16
N ILE A 101 5.91 4.64 7.23
CA ILE A 101 4.65 5.36 7.43
C ILE A 101 3.50 4.39 7.22
N GLN A 102 2.73 4.13 8.27
CA GLN A 102 1.54 3.29 8.13
C GLN A 102 0.32 4.16 7.83
N VAL A 103 -0.33 3.94 6.69
CA VAL A 103 -1.55 4.66 6.32
C VAL A 103 -2.76 3.79 6.62
N LEU A 104 -3.76 4.35 7.29
CA LEU A 104 -5.00 3.66 7.64
C LEU A 104 -6.20 4.46 7.14
N PHE A 105 -7.14 3.79 6.48
CA PHE A 105 -8.42 4.39 6.15
C PHE A 105 -9.39 4.12 7.28
N ALA A 106 -9.94 5.17 7.88
CA ALA A 106 -10.92 5.01 8.95
C ALA A 106 -12.14 4.22 8.46
N HIS A 107 -12.47 4.34 7.17
CA HIS A 107 -13.57 3.64 6.50
C HIS A 107 -13.02 2.75 5.39
N PRO A 108 -12.48 1.57 5.76
CA PRO A 108 -11.78 0.71 4.81
C PRO A 108 -12.72 -0.10 3.91
N PHE A 109 -14.02 -0.14 4.24
CA PHE A 109 -15.07 -0.75 3.44
C PHE A 109 -15.72 0.29 2.54
N THR A 110 -15.13 0.48 1.36
CA THR A 110 -15.65 1.33 0.29
C THR A 110 -16.32 0.48 -0.79
N ARG A 111 -17.21 1.07 -1.61
CA ARG A 111 -17.87 0.38 -2.72
C ARG A 111 -16.90 0.04 -3.86
N ASP A 112 -15.95 0.93 -4.08
CA ASP A 112 -14.82 0.83 -5.00
C ASP A 112 -13.60 1.51 -4.36
N TYR A 113 -12.47 1.58 -5.05
CA TYR A 113 -11.26 2.24 -4.55
C TYR A 113 -11.12 3.71 -4.99
N GLN A 114 -12.14 4.35 -5.59
CA GLN A 114 -12.06 5.77 -6.02
C GLN A 114 -11.78 6.71 -4.85
N GLN A 115 -12.47 6.49 -3.74
CA GLN A 115 -12.28 7.30 -2.55
C GLN A 115 -10.87 7.12 -1.96
N GLN A 116 -10.29 5.92 -2.08
CA GLN A 116 -8.92 5.65 -1.63
C GLN A 116 -7.88 6.39 -2.49
N ILE A 117 -8.13 6.58 -3.80
CA ILE A 117 -7.27 7.41 -4.66
C ILE A 117 -7.19 8.83 -4.10
N ALA A 118 -8.35 9.44 -3.78
CA ALA A 118 -8.40 10.80 -3.24
C ALA A 118 -7.70 10.89 -1.87
N TRP A 119 -7.92 9.92 -0.99
CA TRP A 119 -7.26 9.86 0.32
C TRP A 119 -5.74 9.73 0.19
N LEU A 120 -5.25 8.88 -0.71
CA LEU A 120 -3.81 8.75 -0.98
C LEU A 120 -3.21 10.05 -1.50
N THR A 121 -3.90 10.75 -2.41
CA THR A 121 -3.45 12.07 -2.87
C THR A 121 -3.34 13.05 -1.70
N THR A 122 -4.31 13.09 -0.80
CA THR A 122 -4.23 13.98 0.39
C THR A 122 -3.05 13.62 1.28
N VAL A 123 -2.80 12.33 1.53
CA VAL A 123 -1.62 11.89 2.31
C VAL A 123 -0.31 12.31 1.65
N LEU A 124 -0.18 12.13 0.33
CA LEU A 124 1.04 12.51 -0.39
C LEU A 124 1.23 14.04 -0.39
N ARG A 125 0.15 14.81 -0.54
CA ARG A 125 0.19 16.27 -0.46
C ARG A 125 0.63 16.76 0.92
N GLU A 126 0.10 16.16 1.98
CA GLU A 126 0.52 16.45 3.37
C GLU A 126 2.02 16.22 3.56
N LEU A 127 2.54 15.08 3.09
CA LEU A 127 3.96 14.77 3.19
C LEU A 127 4.83 15.77 2.38
N LYS A 128 4.34 16.25 1.24
CA LYS A 128 5.02 17.27 0.44
C LYS A 128 5.05 18.62 1.13
N SER A 129 3.91 19.11 1.61
CA SER A 129 3.76 20.48 2.10
C SER A 129 4.24 20.65 3.55
N HIS A 130 3.95 19.69 4.43
CA HIS A 130 4.24 19.81 5.86
C HIS A 130 5.56 19.15 6.27
N THR A 131 5.90 18.01 5.66
CA THR A 131 7.12 17.26 5.99
C THR A 131 8.24 17.47 4.97
N GLN A 132 8.00 18.26 3.92
CA GLN A 132 8.96 18.56 2.85
C GLN A 132 9.54 17.30 2.18
N VAL A 133 8.79 16.21 2.15
CA VAL A 133 9.20 14.96 1.51
C VAL A 133 9.34 15.19 0.01
N ALA A 134 10.54 14.92 -0.53
CA ALA A 134 10.81 15.07 -1.96
C ALA A 134 10.47 13.81 -2.76
N THR A 135 10.74 12.64 -2.20
CA THR A 135 10.58 11.32 -2.82
C THR A 135 9.96 10.34 -1.84
N TYR A 136 9.23 9.34 -2.33
CA TYR A 136 8.62 8.31 -1.49
C TYR A 136 8.74 6.91 -2.09
N ASN A 137 8.74 5.91 -1.23
CA ASN A 137 8.45 4.53 -1.57
C ASN A 137 7.03 4.17 -1.09
N MET A 138 6.43 3.14 -1.67
CA MET A 138 5.14 2.64 -1.24
C MET A 138 5.04 1.12 -1.37
N VAL A 139 4.45 0.48 -0.38
CA VAL A 139 4.03 -0.93 -0.40
C VAL A 139 2.51 -0.93 -0.28
N ALA A 140 1.81 -1.47 -1.27
CA ALA A 140 0.36 -1.38 -1.34
C ALA A 140 -0.27 -2.72 -1.73
N HIS A 141 -1.28 -3.16 -0.97
CA HIS A 141 -1.92 -4.47 -1.11
C HIS A 141 -3.32 -4.35 -1.71
N SER A 142 -3.65 -5.27 -2.62
CA SER A 142 -4.99 -5.42 -3.20
C SER A 142 -5.54 -4.08 -3.73
N TRP A 143 -6.78 -3.71 -3.38
CA TRP A 143 -7.37 -2.41 -3.73
C TRP A 143 -6.58 -1.17 -3.26
N GLY A 144 -5.78 -1.27 -2.20
CA GLY A 144 -4.86 -0.21 -1.82
C GLY A 144 -3.78 0.02 -2.89
N GLY A 145 -3.33 -1.06 -3.54
CA GLY A 145 -2.46 -1.02 -4.70
C GLY A 145 -3.15 -0.47 -5.95
N SER A 146 -4.40 -0.87 -6.22
CA SER A 146 -5.21 -0.32 -7.32
C SER A 146 -5.41 1.18 -7.20
N ALA A 147 -5.65 1.65 -5.97
CA ALA A 147 -5.73 3.07 -5.63
C ALA A 147 -4.39 3.78 -5.85
N ALA A 148 -3.28 3.20 -5.38
CA ALA A 148 -1.94 3.76 -5.55
C ALA A 148 -1.56 3.90 -7.04
N VAL A 149 -1.82 2.89 -7.86
CA VAL A 149 -1.60 2.95 -9.31
C VAL A 149 -2.42 4.06 -9.95
N ASN A 150 -3.71 4.15 -9.62
CA ASN A 150 -4.56 5.20 -10.17
C ASN A 150 -4.11 6.59 -9.74
N GLN A 151 -3.69 6.76 -8.49
CA GLN A 151 -3.14 8.02 -8.00
C GLN A 151 -1.88 8.39 -8.78
N LEU A 152 -0.95 7.45 -8.94
CA LEU A 152 0.31 7.66 -9.65
C LEU A 152 0.09 8.03 -11.12
N VAL A 153 -0.75 7.29 -11.84
CA VAL A 153 -1.01 7.55 -13.25
C VAL A 153 -1.70 8.90 -13.44
N ARG A 154 -2.64 9.26 -12.56
CA ARG A 154 -3.39 10.52 -12.71
C ARG A 154 -2.61 11.75 -12.27
N GLN A 155 -1.81 11.64 -11.20
CA GLN A 155 -1.22 12.79 -10.50
C GLN A 155 0.28 12.67 -10.22
N GLY A 156 0.95 11.59 -10.62
CA GLY A 156 2.37 11.37 -10.27
C GLY A 156 3.35 12.38 -10.87
N GLY A 157 2.94 13.10 -11.92
CA GLY A 157 3.73 14.18 -12.55
C GLY A 157 3.47 15.58 -11.98
N THR A 158 2.60 15.75 -10.98
CA THR A 158 2.34 17.07 -10.40
C THR A 158 3.43 17.47 -9.41
N THR A 159 3.70 18.77 -9.30
CA THR A 159 4.78 19.31 -8.46
C THR A 159 4.39 19.44 -6.98
N ASP A 160 3.10 19.42 -6.68
CA ASP A 160 2.53 19.49 -5.32
C ASP A 160 2.57 18.16 -4.57
N LEU A 161 3.13 17.11 -5.17
CA LEU A 161 3.29 15.78 -4.58
C LEU A 161 4.78 15.36 -4.53
N PRO A 162 5.17 14.46 -3.61
CA PRO A 162 6.50 13.85 -3.64
C PRO A 162 6.59 12.92 -4.87
N ARG A 163 7.81 12.72 -5.37
CA ARG A 163 8.06 11.87 -6.54
C ARG A 163 8.16 10.41 -6.15
N LEU A 164 7.62 9.52 -6.97
CA LEU A 164 7.75 8.08 -6.73
C LEU A 164 9.22 7.65 -6.93
N ASN A 165 9.79 6.98 -5.94
CA ASN A 165 11.05 6.25 -6.07
C ASN A 165 10.78 4.77 -6.36
N ARG A 166 10.02 4.08 -5.48
CA ARG A 166 9.67 2.66 -5.64
C ARG A 166 8.23 2.37 -5.20
N LEU A 167 7.51 1.61 -6.01
CA LEU A 167 6.17 1.11 -5.70
C LEU A 167 6.19 -0.43 -5.72
N VAL A 168 5.92 -1.06 -4.58
CA VAL A 168 5.76 -2.51 -4.45
C VAL A 168 4.27 -2.81 -4.33
N LEU A 169 3.68 -3.35 -5.39
CA LEU A 169 2.29 -3.78 -5.43
C LEU A 169 2.20 -5.24 -5.01
N LEU A 170 1.24 -5.54 -4.15
CA LEU A 170 0.98 -6.89 -3.64
C LEU A 170 -0.42 -7.32 -4.08
N GLY A 171 -0.50 -8.08 -5.18
CA GLY A 171 -1.76 -8.64 -5.69
C GLY A 171 -2.80 -7.57 -6.04
N ALA A 172 -2.38 -6.45 -6.64
CA ALA A 172 -3.27 -5.33 -6.94
C ALA A 172 -4.05 -5.57 -8.25
N PRO A 173 -5.39 -5.73 -8.21
CA PRO A 173 -6.19 -5.84 -9.43
C PRO A 173 -6.30 -4.48 -10.12
N VAL A 174 -5.80 -4.38 -11.36
CA VAL A 174 -5.81 -3.13 -12.14
C VAL A 174 -6.93 -3.11 -13.18
N ASN A 175 -7.30 -4.27 -13.73
CA ASN A 175 -8.51 -4.50 -14.52
C ASN A 175 -9.28 -5.65 -13.87
N GLU A 176 -10.36 -5.38 -13.15
CA GLU A 176 -11.20 -6.38 -12.47
C GLU A 176 -12.12 -7.14 -13.43
N ALA A 177 -12.14 -6.77 -14.71
CA ALA A 177 -12.83 -7.50 -15.77
C ALA A 177 -11.85 -8.27 -16.67
N THR A 178 -12.30 -8.67 -17.85
CA THR A 178 -11.47 -9.41 -18.81
C THR A 178 -10.64 -8.45 -19.67
N PRO A 179 -9.57 -8.94 -20.32
CA PRO A 179 -8.80 -8.11 -21.26
C PRO A 179 -9.61 -7.60 -22.47
N THR A 180 -10.65 -8.32 -22.89
CA THR A 180 -11.49 -7.98 -24.05
C THR A 180 -12.66 -7.05 -23.71
N LYS A 181 -13.08 -7.02 -22.45
CA LYS A 181 -14.15 -6.15 -21.95
C LYS A 181 -13.70 -5.58 -20.60
N PRO A 182 -12.83 -4.54 -20.62
CA PRO A 182 -12.28 -3.97 -19.39
C PRO A 182 -13.37 -3.33 -18.53
N ASP A 183 -13.10 -3.19 -17.24
CA ASP A 183 -13.96 -2.43 -16.35
C ASP A 183 -13.76 -0.92 -16.53
N ALA A 184 -14.74 -0.14 -16.06
CA ALA A 184 -14.74 1.31 -16.21
C ALA A 184 -13.55 2.01 -15.51
N MET A 185 -12.96 1.43 -14.45
CA MET A 185 -11.80 2.03 -13.79
C MET A 185 -10.55 1.83 -14.62
N TYR A 186 -10.37 0.65 -15.21
CA TYR A 186 -9.27 0.41 -16.12
C TYR A 186 -9.36 1.26 -17.39
N GLU A 187 -10.56 1.47 -17.93
CA GLU A 187 -10.79 2.37 -19.06
C GLU A 187 -10.38 3.81 -18.72
N ARG A 188 -10.83 4.33 -17.56
CA ARG A 188 -10.42 5.67 -17.09
C ARG A 188 -8.93 5.77 -16.83
N LEU A 189 -8.32 4.73 -16.26
CA LEU A 189 -6.88 4.68 -16.01
C LEU A 189 -6.10 4.78 -17.33
N THR A 190 -6.49 3.97 -18.32
CA THR A 190 -5.87 3.93 -19.65
C THR A 190 -6.06 5.25 -20.40
N ALA A 191 -7.21 5.89 -20.28
CA ALA A 191 -7.49 7.21 -20.85
C ALA A 191 -6.58 8.33 -20.28
N THR A 192 -6.01 8.12 -19.09
CA THR A 192 -5.11 9.09 -18.43
C THR A 192 -3.63 8.72 -18.50
N LYS A 193 -3.26 7.63 -19.18
CA LYS A 193 -1.87 7.10 -19.16
C LYS A 193 -0.83 8.08 -19.70
N GLN A 194 -1.23 9.02 -20.57
CA GLN A 194 -0.36 10.05 -21.13
C GLN A 194 0.24 10.95 -20.05
N ASN A 195 -0.41 11.10 -18.89
CA ASN A 195 0.12 11.87 -17.76
C ASN A 195 1.45 11.29 -17.24
N LEU A 196 1.73 10.01 -17.51
CA LEU A 196 3.00 9.38 -17.15
C LEU A 196 4.19 9.93 -17.92
N THR A 197 4.02 10.72 -19.00
CA THR A 197 5.17 11.36 -19.68
C THR A 197 5.82 12.45 -18.83
N ALA A 198 5.05 13.05 -17.91
CA ALA A 198 5.53 14.09 -16.99
C ALA A 198 6.12 13.52 -15.69
N ILE A 199 6.08 12.20 -15.47
CA ILE A 199 6.59 11.60 -14.24
C ILE A 199 8.12 11.47 -14.28
N THR A 200 8.77 11.65 -13.13
CA THR A 200 10.18 11.30 -13.01
C THR A 200 10.39 9.79 -13.01
N PRO A 201 11.58 9.31 -13.45
CA PRO A 201 11.89 7.88 -13.40
C PRO A 201 11.72 7.29 -12.00
N GLY A 202 11.12 6.10 -11.95
CA GLY A 202 10.84 5.34 -10.74
C GLY A 202 10.63 3.87 -11.08
N ILE A 203 10.49 3.00 -10.07
CA ILE A 203 10.37 1.56 -10.28
C ILE A 203 9.06 1.05 -9.69
N ILE A 204 8.28 0.30 -10.48
CA ILE A 204 7.13 -0.47 -10.05
C ILE A 204 7.51 -1.96 -10.02
N HIS A 205 7.39 -2.56 -8.85
CA HIS A 205 7.47 -4.00 -8.64
C HIS A 205 6.04 -4.54 -8.44
N ASN A 206 5.54 -5.28 -9.42
CA ASN A 206 4.22 -5.89 -9.39
C ASN A 206 4.30 -7.34 -8.94
N VAL A 207 4.01 -7.59 -7.66
CA VAL A 207 4.20 -8.89 -7.00
C VAL A 207 2.85 -9.58 -6.87
N TYR A 208 2.77 -10.86 -7.24
CA TYR A 208 1.52 -11.62 -7.18
C TYR A 208 1.74 -13.10 -6.89
N GLY A 209 0.78 -13.69 -6.18
CA GLY A 209 0.81 -15.11 -5.79
C GLY A 209 0.31 -16.04 -6.88
N LEU A 210 0.78 -17.30 -6.85
CA LEU A 210 0.32 -18.38 -7.71
C LEU A 210 -0.03 -19.61 -6.87
N LEU A 211 -1.31 -19.99 -6.78
CA LEU A 211 -1.75 -21.14 -5.99
C LEU A 211 -1.95 -22.39 -6.86
N ALA A 212 -1.33 -23.50 -6.46
CA ALA A 212 -1.53 -24.83 -7.05
C ALA A 212 -1.43 -24.84 -8.60
N GLY A 213 -0.45 -24.12 -9.16
CA GLY A 213 -0.26 -24.00 -10.61
C GLY A 213 -1.31 -23.15 -11.35
N ARG A 214 -2.21 -22.49 -10.63
CA ARG A 214 -3.22 -21.59 -11.20
C ARG A 214 -2.68 -20.16 -11.28
N LEU A 215 -3.13 -19.43 -12.30
CA LEU A 215 -2.84 -18.01 -12.51
C LEU A 215 -3.69 -17.11 -11.60
N THR A 216 -3.62 -17.34 -10.29
CA THR A 216 -4.29 -16.56 -9.24
C THR A 216 -3.66 -16.80 -7.88
N ASP A 217 -3.75 -15.81 -6.99
CA ASP A 217 -3.42 -15.92 -5.58
C ASP A 217 -4.60 -16.41 -4.71
N GLY A 218 -5.68 -16.88 -5.35
CA GLY A 218 -6.90 -17.38 -4.69
C GLY A 218 -8.02 -16.34 -4.60
N GLU A 219 -7.71 -15.05 -4.78
CA GLU A 219 -8.71 -13.98 -4.82
C GLU A 219 -8.63 -13.17 -6.12
N VAL A 220 -7.41 -12.87 -6.57
CA VAL A 220 -7.17 -12.03 -7.74
C VAL A 220 -6.53 -12.86 -8.86
N PRO A 221 -7.14 -12.94 -10.05
CA PRO A 221 -6.52 -13.54 -11.22
C PRO A 221 -5.33 -12.71 -11.73
N VAL A 222 -4.27 -13.38 -12.20
CA VAL A 222 -3.02 -12.73 -12.69
C VAL A 222 -3.29 -11.77 -13.87
N HIS A 223 -4.28 -12.05 -14.72
CA HIS A 223 -4.62 -11.16 -15.83
C HIS A 223 -5.13 -9.79 -15.36
N GLN A 224 -5.77 -9.73 -14.18
CA GLN A 224 -6.24 -8.48 -13.59
C GLN A 224 -5.06 -7.65 -13.06
N ILE A 225 -4.04 -8.31 -12.55
CA ILE A 225 -2.83 -7.68 -11.98
C ILE A 225 -1.88 -7.21 -13.08
N THR A 226 -1.64 -8.04 -14.10
CA THR A 226 -0.66 -7.77 -15.17
C THR A 226 -1.19 -6.82 -16.24
N ALA A 227 -2.48 -6.48 -16.21
CA ALA A 227 -3.06 -5.41 -17.05
C ALA A 227 -2.30 -4.07 -16.90
N LEU A 228 -1.68 -3.82 -15.75
CA LEU A 228 -0.83 -2.64 -15.53
C LEU A 228 0.28 -2.47 -16.57
N ARG A 229 0.81 -3.58 -17.12
CA ARG A 229 1.87 -3.58 -18.12
C ARG A 229 1.53 -2.71 -19.34
N ALA A 230 0.27 -2.73 -19.78
CA ALA A 230 -0.18 -1.95 -20.92
C ALA A 230 -0.31 -0.44 -20.61
N VAL A 231 -0.62 -0.10 -19.35
CA VAL A 231 -0.80 1.28 -18.89
C VAL A 231 0.53 2.01 -18.77
N VAL A 232 1.55 1.36 -18.19
CA VAL A 232 2.85 1.99 -17.91
C VAL A 232 3.86 1.87 -19.04
N ARG A 233 3.50 1.19 -20.13
CA ARG A 233 4.36 1.04 -21.31
C ARG A 233 4.71 2.43 -21.87
N ASN A 234 5.97 2.60 -22.30
CA ASN A 234 6.52 3.84 -22.86
C ASN A 234 6.48 5.03 -21.88
N SER A 235 6.44 4.77 -20.58
CA SER A 235 6.68 5.79 -19.56
C SER A 235 8.11 5.73 -19.03
N PRO A 236 8.59 6.76 -18.31
CA PRO A 236 9.86 6.72 -17.58
C PRO A 236 9.93 5.68 -16.44
N LEU A 237 8.84 4.97 -16.14
CA LEU A 237 8.79 3.98 -15.08
C LEU A 237 9.37 2.64 -15.54
N GLN A 238 10.26 2.07 -14.73
CA GLN A 238 10.65 0.67 -14.88
C GLN A 238 9.58 -0.22 -14.24
N TYR A 239 9.04 -1.18 -14.99
CA TYR A 239 8.01 -2.08 -14.52
C TYR A 239 8.53 -3.52 -14.51
N ARG A 240 8.44 -4.18 -13.34
CA ARG A 240 8.95 -5.54 -13.11
C ARG A 240 7.87 -6.38 -12.45
N GLU A 241 7.62 -7.58 -12.96
CA GLU A 241 6.65 -8.53 -12.40
C GLU A 241 7.36 -9.62 -11.59
N HIS A 242 6.77 -9.99 -10.46
CA HIS A 242 7.34 -10.97 -9.51
C HIS A 242 6.28 -12.01 -9.15
N PRO A 243 6.13 -13.09 -9.93
CA PRO A 243 5.27 -14.20 -9.56
C PRO A 243 5.85 -14.97 -8.36
N VAL A 244 5.02 -15.29 -7.38
CA VAL A 244 5.44 -16.00 -6.15
C VAL A 244 4.61 -17.28 -5.98
N PRO A 245 5.16 -18.46 -6.30
CA PRO A 245 4.49 -19.75 -6.11
C PRO A 245 4.10 -20.01 -4.65
N GLY A 246 2.92 -20.60 -4.43
CA GLY A 246 2.46 -21.05 -3.11
C GLY A 246 2.01 -19.95 -2.14
N ILE A 247 1.97 -18.69 -2.59
CA ILE A 247 1.47 -17.56 -1.79
C ILE A 247 0.04 -17.21 -2.21
N GLY A 248 -0.87 -17.19 -1.23
CA GLY A 248 -2.23 -16.70 -1.42
C GLY A 248 -2.37 -15.21 -1.10
N HIS A 249 -3.52 -14.63 -1.44
CA HIS A 249 -3.75 -13.19 -1.42
C HIS A 249 -3.39 -12.49 -0.09
N GLY A 250 -3.96 -12.93 1.04
CA GLY A 250 -3.62 -12.38 2.38
C GLY A 250 -2.21 -12.72 2.87
N ARG A 251 -1.53 -13.70 2.25
CA ARG A 251 -0.15 -14.06 2.59
C ARG A 251 0.87 -13.15 1.91
N LEU A 252 0.49 -12.40 0.88
CA LEU A 252 1.37 -11.45 0.18
C LEU A 252 1.96 -10.37 1.10
N HIS A 253 1.25 -9.97 2.16
CA HIS A 253 1.74 -8.98 3.14
C HIS A 253 2.12 -9.59 4.51
N SER A 254 1.86 -10.88 4.73
CA SER A 254 2.00 -11.51 6.06
C SER A 254 3.00 -12.68 6.12
N ALA A 255 3.37 -13.27 4.99
CA ALA A 255 4.33 -14.37 4.97
C ALA A 255 5.78 -13.87 5.16
N PRO A 256 6.63 -14.55 5.96
CA PRO A 256 8.02 -14.16 6.16
C PRO A 256 8.85 -14.02 4.87
N GLN A 257 8.68 -14.94 3.92
CA GLN A 257 9.36 -14.86 2.61
C GLN A 257 8.96 -13.59 1.82
N MET A 258 7.72 -13.13 1.99
CA MET A 258 7.27 -11.88 1.37
C MET A 258 7.87 -10.66 2.06
N TRP A 259 8.08 -10.70 3.38
CA TRP A 259 8.75 -9.61 4.09
C TRP A 259 10.20 -9.43 3.62
N GLN A 260 10.91 -10.54 3.39
CA GLN A 260 12.24 -10.54 2.81
C GLN A 260 12.23 -9.98 1.39
N LEU A 261 11.29 -10.43 0.54
CA LEU A 261 11.13 -9.92 -0.82
C LEU A 261 10.83 -8.42 -0.83
N ILE A 262 9.87 -7.95 -0.03
CA ILE A 262 9.53 -6.52 0.05
C ILE A 262 10.75 -5.69 0.45
N ALA A 263 11.49 -6.11 1.48
CA ALA A 263 12.70 -5.40 1.91
C ALA A 263 13.78 -5.37 0.81
N HIS A 264 13.96 -6.49 0.11
CA HIS A 264 14.88 -6.61 -1.02
C HIS A 264 14.52 -5.62 -2.14
N LEU A 265 13.25 -5.58 -2.56
CA LEU A 265 12.78 -4.71 -3.64
C LEU A 265 12.87 -3.22 -3.29
N LEU A 266 12.76 -2.87 -2.00
CA LEU A 266 12.87 -1.50 -1.51
C LEU A 266 14.32 -1.01 -1.41
N TRP A 267 15.24 -1.83 -0.88
CA TRP A 267 16.56 -1.34 -0.44
C TRP A 267 17.77 -2.14 -0.95
N SER A 268 17.57 -3.29 -1.59
CA SER A 268 18.68 -4.11 -2.09
C SER A 268 18.45 -4.70 -3.50
N PRO A 269 17.83 -3.98 -4.45
CA PRO A 269 17.31 -4.53 -5.71
C PRO A 269 18.38 -5.00 -6.72
N ASN A 270 19.66 -4.74 -6.44
CA ASN A 270 20.79 -5.13 -7.28
C ASN A 270 21.50 -6.40 -6.79
N GLN A 271 21.08 -6.94 -5.65
CA GLN A 271 21.52 -8.25 -5.18
C GLN A 271 20.55 -9.32 -5.75
N GLY A 272 20.97 -10.56 -5.95
CA GLY A 272 20.02 -11.62 -6.33
C GLY A 272 19.03 -11.87 -5.20
N PHE A 273 17.76 -12.13 -5.53
CA PHE A 273 16.81 -12.73 -4.59
C PHE A 273 16.87 -14.25 -4.80
N ASN A 274 17.55 -14.96 -3.90
CA ASN A 274 17.69 -16.43 -3.94
C ASN A 274 16.52 -17.10 -3.21
#